data_AF-A0A383W4W1-F1
#
_entry.id   AF-A0A383W4W1-F1
#
_cell.length_a   1.000
_cell.length_b   1.000
_cell.length_c   1.000
_cell.angle_alpha   90.00
_cell.angle_beta   90.00
_cell.angle_gamma   90.00
#
_symmetry.space_group_name_H-M   'P 1'
#
loop_
_entity.id
_entity.type
_entity.pdbx_description
1 polymer ?
#
loop_
_entity_poly.entity_id
_entity_poly.type
_entity_poly.pdbx_seq_one_letter_code
_entity_poly.pdbx_strand_id
1 'polypeptide(L)'
;MSGSSMGTIGVNSVSKESLNQNVPKWCHPNGQLPRTSQFLEVPFRFSGGMTLAFMGLGVLCIWANRRTFTSTPVSMSPEFQEAARKIGPVAERAHAPPVFLNPISNRIPGQYRGPEDVPTRP
;
A
#
# COMPACT_ATOMS: atom_id res chain seq x y z
N MET A 1 -84.49 -3.55 -39.96
CA MET A 1 -84.39 -4.45 -38.79
C MET A 1 -83.02 -4.24 -38.19
N SER A 2 -82.99 -3.53 -37.06
CA SER A 2 -81.79 -3.03 -36.38
C SER A 2 -81.29 -4.08 -35.39
N GLY A 3 -80.08 -4.59 -35.58
CA GLY A 3 -79.43 -5.51 -34.66
C GLY A 3 -78.41 -4.76 -33.80
N SER A 4 -78.82 -4.35 -32.60
CA SER A 4 -77.97 -3.70 -31.60
C SER A 4 -77.24 -4.78 -30.79
N SER A 5 -75.97 -5.07 -31.12
CA SER A 5 -75.12 -5.92 -30.27
C SER A 5 -74.43 -5.07 -29.20
N MET A 6 -74.98 -5.23 -28.01
CA MET A 6 -74.53 -4.84 -26.67
C MET A 6 -73.00 -4.99 -26.49
N GLY A 7 -72.28 -3.87 -26.49
CA GLY A 7 -70.86 -3.79 -26.16
C GLY A 7 -70.66 -3.83 -24.65
N THR A 8 -69.98 -4.86 -24.17
CA THR A 8 -69.64 -5.08 -22.76
C THR A 8 -68.71 -3.98 -22.26
N ILE A 9 -69.13 -3.28 -21.21
CA ILE A 9 -68.32 -2.29 -20.49
C ILE A 9 -67.16 -3.02 -19.82
N GLY A 10 -65.95 -2.86 -20.36
CA GLY A 10 -64.72 -3.35 -19.75
C GLY A 10 -64.47 -2.61 -18.45
N VAL A 11 -64.62 -3.31 -17.33
CA VAL A 11 -64.22 -2.82 -16.01
C VAL A 11 -62.70 -2.66 -16.03
N ASN A 12 -62.22 -1.43 -15.80
CA ASN A 12 -60.80 -1.12 -15.68
C ASN A 12 -60.16 -2.00 -14.60
N SER A 13 -59.44 -3.04 -15.01
CA SER A 13 -58.48 -3.73 -14.16
C SER A 13 -57.29 -2.78 -13.97
N VAL A 14 -57.39 -1.89 -12.99
CA VAL A 14 -56.24 -1.15 -12.46
C VAL A 14 -55.24 -2.19 -11.98
N SER A 15 -54.23 -2.43 -12.82
CA SER A 15 -53.18 -3.40 -12.54
C SER A 15 -52.49 -3.01 -11.24
N LYS A 16 -52.50 -3.91 -10.25
CA LYS A 16 -51.80 -3.80 -8.97
C LYS A 16 -50.28 -3.76 -9.10
N GLU A 17 -49.77 -3.69 -10.33
CA GLU A 17 -48.35 -3.67 -10.69
C GLU A 17 -47.72 -2.28 -10.59
N SER A 18 -48.50 -1.22 -10.46
CA SER A 18 -47.96 0.16 -10.35
C SER A 18 -47.63 0.61 -8.92
N LEU A 19 -47.97 -0.18 -7.88
CA LEU A 19 -47.77 0.23 -6.49
C LEU A 19 -46.47 -0.26 -5.84
N ASN A 20 -45.53 -0.78 -6.63
CA ASN A 20 -44.27 -1.35 -6.12
C ASN A 20 -43.00 -0.70 -6.70
N GLN A 21 -43.14 0.47 -7.33
CA GLN A 21 -42.02 1.16 -7.98
C GLN A 21 -41.43 2.33 -7.18
N ASN A 22 -41.95 2.61 -5.98
CA ASN A 22 -41.52 3.71 -5.11
C ASN A 22 -41.14 3.27 -3.69
N VAL A 23 -40.63 2.04 -3.52
CA VAL A 23 -40.01 1.66 -2.25
C VAL A 23 -38.53 2.05 -2.32
N PRO A 24 -38.05 2.98 -1.49
CA PRO A 24 -36.64 3.33 -1.48
C PRO A 24 -35.81 2.11 -1.07
N LYS A 25 -34.66 1.93 -1.73
CA LYS A 25 -33.80 0.73 -1.72
C LYS A 25 -33.36 0.25 -0.31
N TRP A 26 -33.56 1.07 0.71
CA TRP A 26 -33.26 0.81 2.13
C TRP A 26 -34.31 -0.06 2.84
N CYS A 27 -35.48 -0.27 2.23
CA CYS A 27 -36.59 -1.03 2.82
C CYS A 27 -36.66 -2.49 2.34
N HIS A 28 -35.58 -3.04 1.77
CA HIS A 28 -35.54 -4.48 1.47
C HIS A 28 -35.54 -5.28 2.78
N PRO A 29 -36.51 -6.20 3.00
CA PRO A 29 -36.64 -6.97 4.24
C PRO A 29 -35.51 -7.98 4.46
N ASN A 30 -34.68 -8.20 3.43
CA ASN A 30 -33.50 -9.04 3.50
C ASN A 30 -32.32 -8.08 3.29
N GLY A 31 -31.66 -7.66 4.36
CA GLY A 31 -30.57 -6.68 4.41
C GLY A 31 -29.31 -7.07 3.64
N GLN A 32 -29.44 -7.42 2.37
CA GLN A 32 -28.33 -7.55 1.44
C GLN A 32 -28.00 -6.15 0.95
N LEU A 33 -27.05 -5.51 1.64
CA LEU A 33 -26.36 -4.35 1.09
C LEU A 33 -25.85 -4.71 -0.33
N PRO A 34 -25.89 -3.79 -1.31
CA PRO A 34 -25.19 -4.02 -2.57
C PRO A 34 -23.72 -4.29 -2.24
N ARG A 35 -23.20 -5.46 -2.62
CA ARG A 35 -21.80 -5.83 -2.43
C ARG A 35 -20.91 -4.71 -2.99
N THR A 36 -20.26 -3.96 -2.11
CA THR A 36 -19.32 -2.88 -2.44
C THR A 36 -17.97 -3.40 -2.95
N SER A 37 -17.83 -4.72 -3.18
CA SER A 37 -16.55 -5.36 -3.48
C SER A 37 -16.07 -5.24 -4.94
N GLN A 38 -16.88 -4.73 -5.86
CA GLN A 38 -16.57 -4.80 -7.30
C GLN A 38 -15.87 -3.57 -7.91
N PHE A 39 -15.67 -2.47 -7.17
CA PHE A 39 -15.09 -1.25 -7.75
C PHE A 39 -13.56 -1.29 -7.93
N LEU A 40 -12.85 -2.26 -7.33
CA LEU A 40 -11.38 -2.32 -7.33
C LEU A 40 -10.81 -3.64 -7.88
N GLU A 41 -11.65 -4.60 -8.28
CA GLU A 41 -11.20 -5.87 -8.83
C GLU A 41 -10.97 -5.75 -10.35
N VAL A 42 -9.97 -4.95 -10.77
CA VAL A 42 -9.46 -5.08 -12.14
C VAL A 42 -8.52 -6.29 -12.15
N PRO A 43 -8.84 -7.37 -12.89
CA PRO A 43 -7.99 -8.55 -12.91
C PRO A 43 -6.60 -8.15 -13.40
N PHE A 44 -5.54 -8.65 -12.73
CA PHE A 44 -4.14 -8.35 -13.08
C PHE A 44 -3.81 -8.67 -14.55
N ARG A 45 -4.60 -9.50 -15.23
CA ARG A 45 -4.46 -9.77 -16.67
C ARG A 45 -4.73 -8.55 -17.55
N PHE A 46 -5.53 -7.58 -17.08
CA PHE A 46 -5.87 -6.36 -17.83
C PHE A 46 -4.95 -5.17 -17.49
N SER A 47 -4.50 -5.07 -16.24
CA SER A 47 -3.66 -3.95 -15.76
C SER A 47 -2.20 -4.31 -15.52
N GLY A 48 -1.86 -5.59 -15.41
CA GLY A 48 -0.54 -6.06 -15.02
C GLY A 48 0.56 -5.69 -16.02
N GLY A 49 0.26 -5.73 -17.32
CA GLY A 49 1.21 -5.28 -18.35
C GLY A 49 1.58 -3.80 -18.20
N MET A 50 0.60 -2.96 -17.89
CA MET A 50 0.80 -1.52 -17.71
C MET A 50 1.53 -1.23 -16.39
N THR A 51 1.19 -1.91 -15.31
CA THR A 51 1.89 -1.80 -14.01
C THR A 51 3.35 -2.22 -14.13
N LEU A 52 3.64 -3.33 -14.81
CA LEU A 52 5.01 -3.78 -15.05
C LEU A 52 5.78 -2.82 -15.97
N ALA A 53 5.12 -2.24 -16.98
CA ALA A 53 5.74 -1.23 -17.84
C ALA A 53 6.13 0.02 -17.05
N PHE A 54 5.26 0.52 -16.16
CA PHE A 54 5.58 1.67 -15.31
C PHE A 54 6.65 1.36 -14.26
N MET A 55 6.62 0.17 -13.66
CA MET A 55 7.69 -0.27 -12.74
C MET A 55 9.04 -0.37 -13.47
N GLY A 56 9.06 -0.98 -14.67
CA GLY A 56 10.27 -1.10 -15.49
C GLY A 56 10.82 0.25 -15.93
N LEU A 57 9.95 1.16 -16.37
CA LEU A 57 10.35 2.52 -16.73
C LEU A 57 10.88 3.28 -15.50
N GLY A 58 10.25 3.12 -14.34
CA GLY A 58 10.72 3.71 -13.08
C GLY A 58 12.13 3.25 -12.71
N VAL A 59 12.40 1.95 -12.81
CA VAL A 59 13.75 1.39 -12.58
C VAL A 59 14.75 1.95 -13.58
N LEU A 60 14.38 2.04 -14.86
CA LEU A 60 15.24 2.59 -15.90
C LEU A 60 15.58 4.07 -15.66
N CYS A 61 14.58 4.87 -15.27
CA CYS A 61 14.77 6.28 -14.94
C CYS A 61 15.70 6.46 -13.72
N ILE A 62 15.54 5.64 -12.67
CA ILE A 62 16.42 5.66 -11.50
C ILE A 62 17.85 5.28 -11.88
N TRP A 63 18.01 4.23 -12.70
CA TRP A 63 19.33 3.80 -13.18
C TRP A 63 20.00 4.87 -14.03
N ALA A 64 19.28 5.46 -14.98
CA ALA A 64 19.77 6.53 -15.83
C ALA A 64 20.20 7.75 -14.98
N ASN A 65 19.34 8.19 -14.06
CA ASN A 65 19.64 9.32 -13.17
C ASN A 65 20.92 9.09 -12.34
N ARG A 66 21.06 7.90 -11.77
CA ARG A 66 22.25 7.51 -11.00
C ARG A 66 23.51 7.46 -11.87
N ARG A 67 23.38 7.18 -13.16
CA ARG A 67 24.52 7.11 -14.10
C ARG A 67 24.91 8.48 -14.65
N THR A 68 23.96 9.36 -14.91
CA THR A 68 24.19 10.60 -15.67
C THR A 68 24.26 11.84 -14.80
N PHE A 69 23.51 11.92 -13.71
CA PHE A 69 23.32 13.17 -12.96
C PHE A 69 23.82 13.13 -11.51
N THR A 70 23.88 11.94 -10.88
CA THR A 70 24.32 11.84 -9.48
C THR A 70 25.76 11.35 -9.39
N SER A 71 26.69 12.24 -9.08
CA SER A 71 28.02 11.83 -8.59
C SER A 71 27.85 11.07 -7.28
N THR A 72 28.41 9.86 -7.20
CA THR A 72 28.35 9.07 -5.97
C THR A 72 29.08 9.81 -4.84
N PRO A 73 28.45 10.03 -3.68
CA PRO A 73 29.12 10.68 -2.56
C PRO A 73 30.27 9.82 -2.06
N VAL A 74 31.29 10.46 -1.47
CA VAL A 74 32.49 9.79 -0.93
C VAL A 74 32.12 8.74 0.13
N SER A 75 31.01 8.92 0.83
CA SER A 75 30.49 7.95 1.82
C SER A 75 30.05 6.60 1.24
N MET A 76 29.89 6.49 -0.08
CA MET A 76 29.61 5.22 -0.76
C MET A 76 30.87 4.53 -1.30
N SER A 77 32.07 5.12 -1.13
CA SER A 77 33.31 4.46 -1.54
C SER A 77 33.53 3.18 -0.72
N PRO A 78 34.15 2.14 -1.32
CA PRO A 78 34.44 0.89 -0.61
C PRO A 78 35.34 1.13 0.61
N GLU A 79 36.31 2.03 0.48
CA GLU A 79 37.22 2.40 1.58
C GLU A 79 36.46 2.99 2.78
N PHE A 80 35.47 3.86 2.52
CA PHE A 80 34.65 4.45 3.58
C PHE A 80 33.75 3.41 4.24
N GLN A 81 33.18 2.48 3.45
CA GLN A 81 32.37 1.39 3.99
C GLN A 81 33.19 0.41 4.82
N GLU A 82 34.43 0.12 4.40
CA GLU A 82 35.36 -0.71 5.17
C GLU A 82 35.77 -0.03 6.48
N ALA A 83 36.07 1.27 6.44
CA ALA A 83 36.35 2.04 7.65
C ALA A 83 35.14 2.06 8.59
N ALA A 84 33.93 2.30 8.09
CA ALA A 84 32.70 2.26 8.88
C ALA A 84 32.44 0.87 9.49
N ARG A 85 32.73 -0.20 8.74
CA ARG A 85 32.64 -1.58 9.26
C ARG A 85 33.66 -1.87 10.35
N LYS A 86 34.88 -1.33 10.24
CA LYS A 86 35.95 -1.48 11.25
C LYS A 86 35.61 -0.74 12.54
N ILE A 87 35.03 0.45 12.45
CA ILE A 87 34.59 1.25 13.61
C ILE A 87 33.43 0.56 14.33
N GLY A 88 32.55 -0.12 13.59
CA GLY A 88 31.49 -0.93 14.17
C GLY A 88 30.45 -0.08 14.93
N PRO A 89 29.80 -0.62 15.98
CA PRO A 89 28.73 0.07 16.70
C PRO A 89 29.28 1.06 17.72
N VAL A 90 30.39 1.73 17.45
CA VAL A 90 31.02 2.68 18.39
C VAL A 90 31.07 4.06 17.74
N ALA A 91 30.51 5.05 18.43
CA ALA A 91 30.64 6.45 18.06
C ALA A 91 31.75 7.10 18.87
N GLU A 92 32.79 7.56 18.17
CA GLU A 92 33.79 8.45 18.74
C GLU A 92 33.21 9.87 18.90
N ARG A 93 33.54 10.53 20.01
CA ARG A 93 33.08 11.88 20.33
C ARG A 93 34.29 12.78 20.56
N ALA A 94 34.30 13.98 19.99
CA ALA A 94 35.45 14.88 20.03
C ALA A 94 35.87 15.30 21.45
N HIS A 95 34.92 15.38 22.39
CA HIS A 95 35.14 15.87 23.76
C HIS A 95 34.52 14.98 24.84
N ALA A 96 34.21 13.73 24.53
CA ALA A 96 33.57 12.78 25.44
C ALA A 96 34.07 11.35 25.17
N PRO A 97 33.97 10.44 26.15
CA PRO A 97 34.31 9.04 25.93
C PRO A 97 33.46 8.43 24.81
N PRO A 98 33.99 7.44 24.08
CA PRO A 98 33.28 6.76 23.02
C PRO A 98 32.06 6.02 23.60
N VAL A 99 30.98 5.93 22.82
CA VAL A 99 29.73 5.30 23.27
C VAL A 99 29.19 4.39 22.18
N PHE A 100 28.50 3.33 22.59
CA PHE A 100 27.82 2.47 21.64
C PHE A 100 26.73 3.19 20.85
N LEU A 101 26.78 3.03 19.53
CA LEU A 101 25.67 3.29 18.63
C LEU A 101 24.62 2.19 18.79
N ASN A 102 23.34 2.60 18.90
CA ASN A 102 22.18 1.71 18.92
C ASN A 102 22.34 0.47 19.84
N PRO A 103 22.61 0.66 21.14
CA PRO A 103 22.94 -0.43 22.05
C PRO A 103 21.84 -1.51 22.14
N ILE A 104 20.57 -1.12 22.01
CA ILE A 104 19.42 -2.03 22.02
C ILE A 104 19.42 -2.91 20.77
N SER A 105 19.56 -2.31 19.58
CA SER A 105 19.60 -3.06 18.32
C SER A 105 20.79 -4.00 18.24
N ASN A 106 21.92 -3.60 18.84
CA ASN A 106 23.15 -4.38 18.89
C ASN A 106 23.21 -5.36 20.07
N ARG A 107 22.12 -5.49 20.84
CA ARG A 107 21.99 -6.40 21.99
C ARG A 107 23.14 -6.29 23.00
N ILE A 108 23.63 -5.07 23.20
CA ILE A 108 24.73 -4.80 24.12
C ILE A 108 24.17 -4.85 25.55
N PRO A 109 24.71 -5.73 26.42
CA PRO A 109 24.28 -5.81 27.80
C PRO A 109 24.44 -4.47 28.52
N GLY A 110 23.41 -4.03 29.24
CA GLY A 110 23.41 -2.74 29.95
C GLY A 110 24.43 -2.61 31.10
N GLN A 111 25.19 -3.67 31.39
CA GLN A 111 26.31 -3.65 32.33
C GLN A 111 27.54 -2.91 31.77
N TYR A 112 27.68 -2.84 30.44
CA TYR A 112 28.77 -2.12 29.78
C TYR A 112 28.36 -0.66 29.62
N ARG A 113 29.10 0.26 30.24
CA ARG A 113 28.86 1.71 30.13
C ARG A 113 29.47 2.28 28.86
N GLY A 114 30.57 1.68 28.40
CA GLY A 114 31.23 2.06 27.17
C GLY A 114 31.93 0.90 26.45
N PRO A 115 32.44 1.16 25.23
CA PRO A 115 33.23 0.21 24.44
C PRO A 115 34.44 -0.37 25.18
N GLU A 116 35.02 0.40 26.08
CA GLU A 116 36.15 0.03 26.94
C GLU A 116 35.83 -1.08 27.94
N ASP A 117 34.55 -1.24 28.31
CA ASP A 117 34.14 -2.26 29.29
C ASP A 117 33.95 -3.64 28.65
N VAL A 118 33.98 -3.73 27.31
CA VAL A 118 33.79 -5.00 26.61
C VAL A 118 35.09 -5.79 26.67
N PRO A 119 35.08 -7.04 27.16
CA PRO A 119 36.28 -7.86 27.17
C PRO A 119 36.74 -8.05 25.72
N THR A 120 37.87 -7.44 25.37
CA THR A 120 38.54 -7.63 24.09
C THR A 120 38.86 -9.11 23.95
N ARG A 121 38.18 -9.79 23.03
CA ARG A 121 38.54 -11.18 22.68
C ARG A 121 39.97 -11.16 22.13
N PRO A 122 40.85 -12.08 22.56
CA PRO A 122 42.18 -12.23 21.99
C PRO A 122 42.12 -12.59 20.50
#